data_AF-A0A1Y1JZ77-F1
#
_entry.id   AF-A0A1Y1JZ77-F1
#
_cell.length_a   1.000
_cell.length_b   1.000
_cell.length_c   1.000
_cell.angle_alpha   90.00
_cell.angle_beta   90.00
_cell.angle_gamma   90.00
#
_symmetry.space_group_name_H-M   'P 1'
#
loop_
_entity.id
_entity.type
_entity.pdbx_description
1 polymer ?
#
loop_
_entity_poly.entity_id
_entity_poly.type
_entity_poly.pdbx_seq_one_letter_code
_entity_poly.pdbx_strand_id
1 'polypeptide(L)'
;MSQLLRPIAFDVIMCMTQLFDFYLYTVHLFFASDLTVASAALYSLKLNGTLKRIADSLILDGESSDFSKIPKPHLSPIVDLNRSDTLHGLSERVAAVESLIFLAKQYEFLQGYLEYLLPPNNKILLQQFFQQTIVASTDLRRPIYMCVAARAFDLRQNLMAMSKINWEVKDVMSQHNSYIDVFLREVQIFRIRLEEISSGIPVSGDVQNLLWESIAHIITHTLVQGFSEAKRCTNGGRALMQLDFTQFLSKFEKISSLRPVPHREYVENYVKAYYLPDSELERWIREHCEYSSKHLYGLVSCACQNNKKTRQKLIQLIEELERSAQR
;
A
#
# COMPACT_ATOMS: atom_id res chain seq x y z
N MET A 1 -26.08 30.86 -27.02
CA MET A 1 -25.12 29.76 -27.31
C MET A 1 -25.48 28.43 -26.63
N SER A 2 -26.07 28.40 -25.43
CA SER A 2 -26.39 27.14 -24.71
C SER A 2 -27.54 26.28 -25.28
N GLN A 3 -28.42 26.82 -26.13
CA GLN A 3 -29.53 26.04 -26.72
C GLN A 3 -29.10 25.17 -27.92
N LEU A 4 -28.03 25.53 -28.62
CA LEU A 4 -27.51 24.79 -29.79
C LEU A 4 -26.77 23.51 -29.40
N LEU A 5 -26.30 23.40 -28.16
CA LEU A 5 -25.52 22.25 -27.67
C LEU A 5 -26.40 21.15 -27.03
N ARG A 6 -27.68 21.42 -26.73
CA ARG A 6 -28.59 20.43 -26.12
C ARG A 6 -28.70 19.11 -26.91
N PRO A 7 -28.77 19.11 -28.26
CA PRO A 7 -28.92 17.87 -29.01
C PRO A 7 -27.72 16.93 -28.87
N ILE A 8 -26.51 17.47 -28.71
CA ILE A 8 -25.25 16.70 -28.61
C ILE A 8 -24.69 16.64 -27.18
N ALA A 9 -25.38 17.23 -26.20
CA ALA A 9 -24.88 17.35 -24.84
C ALA A 9 -24.58 15.99 -24.21
N PHE A 10 -25.43 14.98 -24.50
CA PHE A 10 -25.20 13.63 -24.01
C PHE A 10 -23.91 13.03 -24.54
N ASP A 11 -23.67 13.09 -25.86
CA ASP A 11 -22.48 12.52 -26.47
C ASP A 11 -21.21 13.22 -25.98
N VAL A 12 -21.23 14.55 -25.87
CA VAL A 12 -20.11 15.33 -25.32
C VAL A 12 -19.81 14.91 -23.88
N ILE A 13 -20.84 14.77 -23.04
CA ILE A 13 -20.67 14.34 -21.64
C ILE A 13 -20.09 12.92 -21.59
N MET A 14 -20.55 12.00 -22.46
CA MET A 14 -20.01 10.65 -22.52
C MET A 14 -18.55 10.61 -22.98
N CYS A 15 -18.15 11.42 -23.96
CA CYS A 15 -16.76 11.54 -24.34
C CYS A 15 -15.91 12.13 -23.20
N MET A 16 -16.45 13.10 -22.45
CA MET A 16 -15.78 13.64 -21.27
C MET A 16 -15.58 12.60 -20.17
N THR A 17 -16.56 11.72 -19.92
CA THR A 17 -16.41 10.65 -18.91
C THR A 17 -15.43 9.58 -19.38
N GLN A 18 -15.44 9.21 -20.68
CA GLN A 18 -14.46 8.29 -21.27
C GLN A 18 -13.03 8.86 -21.21
N LEU A 19 -12.84 10.15 -21.47
CA LEU A 19 -11.53 10.79 -21.37
C LEU A 19 -11.00 10.75 -19.93
N PHE A 20 -11.87 10.98 -18.94
CA PHE A 20 -11.51 10.86 -17.54
C PHE A 20 -11.13 9.41 -17.18
N ASP A 21 -11.95 8.44 -17.58
CA ASP A 21 -11.68 7.00 -17.39
C ASP A 21 -10.31 6.61 -17.99
N PHE A 22 -10.04 7.03 -19.22
CA PHE A 22 -8.77 6.77 -19.90
C PHE A 22 -7.59 7.40 -19.14
N TYR A 23 -7.73 8.64 -18.67
CA TYR A 23 -6.67 9.31 -17.91
C TYR A 23 -6.42 8.63 -16.55
N LEU A 24 -7.48 8.27 -15.82
CA LEU A 24 -7.38 7.53 -14.56
C LEU A 24 -6.64 6.21 -14.76
N TYR A 25 -7.03 5.44 -15.78
CA TYR A 25 -6.38 4.18 -16.12
C TYR A 25 -4.92 4.38 -16.53
N THR A 26 -4.62 5.43 -17.29
CA THR A 26 -3.25 5.79 -17.69
C THR A 26 -2.36 6.08 -16.48
N VAL A 27 -2.85 6.90 -15.54
CA VAL A 27 -2.12 7.23 -14.30
C VAL A 27 -1.84 5.96 -13.50
N HIS A 28 -2.83 5.09 -13.33
CA HIS A 28 -2.65 3.81 -12.67
C HIS A 28 -1.60 2.94 -13.39
N LEU A 29 -1.77 2.73 -14.69
CA LEU A 29 -0.90 1.86 -15.48
C LEU A 29 0.57 2.31 -15.42
N PHE A 30 0.82 3.63 -15.50
CA PHE A 30 2.18 4.14 -15.53
C PHE A 30 2.84 4.14 -14.15
N PHE A 31 2.08 4.46 -13.11
CA PHE A 31 2.66 4.82 -11.81
C PHE A 31 2.28 3.84 -10.69
N ALA A 32 1.55 2.76 -10.94
CA ALA A 32 1.27 1.73 -9.92
C ALA A 32 1.75 0.33 -10.35
N SER A 33 2.13 0.13 -11.61
CA SER A 33 2.45 -1.20 -12.15
C SER A 33 3.81 -1.76 -11.71
N ASP A 34 4.71 -0.92 -11.19
CA ASP A 34 6.04 -1.29 -10.71
C ASP A 34 6.07 -1.63 -9.22
N LEU A 35 4.90 -1.83 -8.60
CA LEU A 35 4.77 -2.21 -7.20
C LEU A 35 5.45 -3.56 -6.93
N THR A 36 6.37 -3.58 -5.97
CA THR A 36 7.17 -4.78 -5.63
C THR A 36 6.63 -5.58 -4.45
N VAL A 37 5.60 -5.07 -3.77
CA VAL A 37 4.96 -5.69 -2.60
C VAL A 37 3.55 -6.17 -2.95
N ALA A 38 3.00 -7.04 -2.10
CA ALA A 38 1.65 -7.58 -2.30
C ALA A 38 0.61 -6.45 -2.39
N SER A 39 -0.23 -6.50 -3.43
CA SER A 39 -1.18 -5.43 -3.77
C SER A 39 -2.54 -5.56 -3.08
N ALA A 40 -2.90 -6.73 -2.54
CA ALA A 40 -4.27 -7.05 -2.12
C ALA A 40 -4.89 -6.05 -1.13
N ALA A 41 -4.09 -5.45 -0.24
CA ALA A 41 -4.55 -4.47 0.76
C ALA A 41 -4.42 -2.99 0.32
N LEU A 42 -3.83 -2.72 -0.85
CA LEU A 42 -3.58 -1.36 -1.34
C LEU A 42 -4.71 -0.80 -2.18
N TYR A 43 -5.49 -1.69 -2.80
CA TYR A 43 -6.58 -1.33 -3.71
C TYR A 43 -7.92 -1.51 -3.00
N SER A 44 -8.76 -0.47 -3.03
CA SER A 44 -10.14 -0.61 -2.61
C SER A 44 -10.92 -1.48 -3.60
N LEU A 45 -11.99 -2.15 -3.13
CA LEU A 45 -12.91 -2.89 -4.01
C LEU A 45 -13.47 -2.00 -5.12
N LYS A 46 -13.69 -0.72 -4.79
CA LYS A 46 -14.17 0.29 -5.74
C LYS A 46 -13.12 0.57 -6.82
N LEU A 47 -11.89 0.88 -6.44
CA LEU A 47 -10.80 1.15 -7.39
C LEU A 47 -10.55 -0.05 -8.30
N ASN A 48 -10.50 -1.27 -7.74
CA ASN A 48 -10.37 -2.50 -8.52
C ASN A 48 -11.52 -2.68 -9.53
N GLY A 49 -12.77 -2.46 -9.08
CA GLY A 49 -13.94 -2.51 -9.96
C GLY A 49 -13.88 -1.49 -11.09
N THR A 50 -13.49 -0.24 -10.77
CA THR A 50 -13.33 0.84 -11.75
C THR A 50 -12.24 0.53 -12.77
N LEU A 51 -11.04 0.13 -12.33
CA LEU A 51 -9.92 -0.20 -13.22
C LEU A 51 -10.28 -1.38 -14.13
N LYS A 52 -10.91 -2.43 -13.59
CA LYS A 52 -11.35 -3.59 -14.37
C LYS A 52 -12.40 -3.19 -15.41
N ARG A 53 -13.42 -2.42 -15.01
CA ARG A 53 -14.44 -1.90 -15.92
C ARG A 53 -13.79 -1.13 -17.08
N ILE A 54 -12.88 -0.20 -16.78
CA ILE A 54 -12.22 0.61 -17.81
C ILE A 54 -11.37 -0.27 -18.75
N ALA A 55 -10.60 -1.21 -18.20
CA ALA A 55 -9.82 -2.15 -19.00
C ALA A 55 -10.72 -2.96 -19.95
N ASP A 56 -11.84 -3.50 -19.45
CA ASP A 56 -12.74 -4.33 -20.22
C ASP A 56 -13.54 -3.53 -21.26
N SER A 57 -13.98 -2.31 -20.92
CA SER A 57 -14.90 -1.52 -21.75
C SER A 57 -14.23 -0.52 -22.69
N LEU A 58 -13.07 0.03 -22.34
CA LEU A 58 -12.46 1.17 -23.04
C LEU A 58 -11.12 0.84 -23.67
N ILE A 59 -10.33 -0.07 -23.07
CA ILE A 59 -8.97 -0.35 -23.53
C ILE A 59 -8.98 -1.50 -24.54
N LEU A 60 -8.30 -1.27 -25.66
CA LEU A 60 -8.03 -2.27 -26.67
C LEU A 60 -6.92 -3.20 -26.18
N ASP A 61 -7.21 -4.49 -26.09
CA ASP A 61 -6.23 -5.52 -25.79
C ASP A 61 -6.00 -6.38 -27.05
N GLY A 62 -4.75 -6.50 -27.49
CA GLY A 62 -4.35 -7.23 -28.70
C GLY A 62 -4.80 -6.62 -30.04
N GLU A 63 -4.78 -7.45 -31.09
CA GLU A 63 -5.16 -7.08 -32.47
C GLU A 63 -6.69 -7.18 -32.70
N SER A 64 -7.50 -6.72 -31.75
CA SER A 64 -8.95 -6.66 -31.95
C SER A 64 -9.32 -5.48 -32.85
N SER A 65 -10.20 -5.69 -33.83
CA SER A 65 -10.70 -4.65 -34.74
C SER A 65 -11.86 -3.83 -34.16
N ASP A 66 -11.98 -3.79 -32.83
CA ASP A 66 -13.05 -3.05 -32.17
C ASP A 66 -12.74 -1.55 -32.18
N PHE A 67 -13.30 -0.85 -33.19
CA PHE A 67 -13.14 0.60 -33.37
C PHE A 67 -13.72 1.44 -32.22
N SER A 68 -14.46 0.85 -31.27
CA SER A 68 -14.97 1.55 -30.09
C SER A 68 -13.97 1.65 -28.95
N LYS A 69 -12.87 0.89 -28.99
CA LYS A 69 -11.84 0.84 -27.95
C LYS A 69 -10.60 1.64 -28.31
N ILE A 70 -9.89 2.09 -27.29
CA ILE A 70 -8.71 2.96 -27.40
C ILE A 70 -7.44 2.13 -27.15
N PRO A 71 -6.38 2.29 -27.96
CA PRO A 71 -5.09 1.63 -27.72
C PRO A 71 -4.55 1.92 -26.32
N LYS A 72 -3.86 0.92 -25.75
CA LYS A 72 -3.24 1.05 -24.44
C LYS A 72 -2.22 2.20 -24.44
N PRO A 73 -2.24 3.08 -23.42
CA PRO A 73 -1.30 4.19 -23.35
C PRO A 73 0.13 3.70 -23.04
N HIS A 74 1.14 4.44 -23.50
CA HIS A 74 2.55 4.14 -23.26
C HIS A 74 3.25 5.29 -22.54
N LEU A 75 4.06 4.96 -21.52
CA LEU A 75 4.80 5.95 -20.76
C LEU A 75 5.89 6.56 -21.65
N SER A 76 6.02 7.89 -21.58
CA SER A 76 7.05 8.60 -22.33
C SER A 76 8.44 8.14 -21.90
N PRO A 77 9.38 7.88 -22.84
CA PRO A 77 10.72 7.40 -22.50
C PRO A 77 11.58 8.43 -21.74
N ILE A 78 11.14 9.70 -21.67
CA ILE A 78 11.81 10.73 -20.85
C ILE A 78 11.58 10.55 -19.35
N VAL A 79 10.51 9.83 -18.96
CA VAL A 79 10.16 9.60 -17.56
C VAL A 79 10.95 8.42 -17.04
N ASP A 80 11.82 8.67 -16.07
CA ASP A 80 12.64 7.64 -15.43
C ASP A 80 12.16 7.35 -14.00
N LEU A 81 11.49 6.19 -13.86
CA LEU A 81 10.98 5.70 -12.57
C LEU A 81 11.99 4.84 -11.81
N ASN A 82 13.24 4.71 -12.28
CA ASN A 82 14.24 3.81 -11.68
C ASN A 82 15.30 4.51 -10.85
N ARG A 83 15.33 5.83 -10.91
CA ARG A 83 16.30 6.67 -10.19
C ARG A 83 15.98 6.77 -8.71
N SER A 84 16.87 6.23 -7.88
CA SER A 84 16.68 6.25 -6.43
C SER A 84 16.81 7.65 -5.83
N ASP A 85 17.62 8.52 -6.43
CA ASP A 85 17.85 9.91 -6.00
C ASP A 85 16.59 10.76 -6.17
N THR A 86 15.78 10.50 -7.19
CA THR A 86 14.46 11.15 -7.41
C THR A 86 13.30 10.40 -6.75
N LEU A 87 13.59 9.50 -5.80
CA LEU A 87 12.61 8.63 -5.16
C LEU A 87 11.73 7.87 -6.16
N HIS A 88 12.37 7.32 -7.20
CA HIS A 88 11.72 6.49 -8.23
C HIS A 88 10.61 7.23 -8.99
N GLY A 89 10.90 8.50 -9.34
CA GLY A 89 9.99 9.39 -10.08
C GLY A 89 8.86 9.95 -9.23
N LEU A 90 9.12 10.29 -7.96
CA LEU A 90 8.09 10.81 -7.06
C LEU A 90 7.45 12.09 -7.61
N SER A 91 8.22 12.97 -8.25
CA SER A 91 7.70 14.20 -8.86
C SER A 91 6.61 13.93 -9.88
N GLU A 92 6.86 12.98 -10.80
CA GLU A 92 5.96 12.59 -11.87
C GLU A 92 4.73 11.88 -11.32
N ARG A 93 4.92 11.03 -10.31
CA ARG A 93 3.84 10.35 -9.59
C ARG A 93 2.90 11.34 -8.91
N VAL A 94 3.44 12.33 -8.18
CA VAL A 94 2.65 13.38 -7.53
C VAL A 94 1.93 14.22 -8.58
N ALA A 95 2.64 14.68 -9.61
CA ALA A 95 2.03 15.46 -10.68
C ALA A 95 0.88 14.70 -11.35
N ALA A 96 1.04 13.42 -11.65
CA ALA A 96 0.02 12.61 -12.30
C ALA A 96 -1.23 12.40 -11.42
N VAL A 97 -1.03 11.96 -10.17
CA VAL A 97 -2.14 11.64 -9.26
C VAL A 97 -2.88 12.89 -8.80
N GLU A 98 -2.16 13.94 -8.42
CA GLU A 98 -2.80 15.16 -7.94
C GLU A 98 -3.50 15.93 -9.07
N SER A 99 -2.99 15.86 -10.32
CA SER A 99 -3.69 16.41 -11.48
C SER A 99 -5.00 15.67 -11.77
N LEU A 100 -5.01 14.34 -11.64
CA LEU A 100 -6.23 13.53 -11.77
C LEU A 100 -7.26 13.86 -10.68
N ILE A 101 -6.83 13.98 -9.43
CA ILE A 101 -7.71 14.31 -8.30
C ILE A 101 -8.23 15.75 -8.45
N PHE A 102 -7.39 16.68 -8.91
CA PHE A 102 -7.84 18.03 -9.22
C PHE A 102 -8.91 18.02 -10.31
N LEU A 103 -8.69 17.26 -11.39
CA LEU A 103 -9.68 17.10 -12.45
C LEU A 103 -10.98 16.49 -11.90
N ALA A 104 -10.91 15.47 -11.03
CA ALA A 104 -12.07 14.88 -10.38
C ALA A 104 -12.91 15.94 -9.64
N LYS A 105 -12.26 16.83 -8.88
CA LYS A 105 -12.93 17.95 -8.20
C LYS A 105 -13.58 18.93 -9.17
N GLN A 106 -13.01 19.15 -10.36
CA GLN A 106 -13.66 19.97 -11.38
C GLN A 106 -14.94 19.30 -11.91
N TYR A 107 -14.93 17.98 -12.09
CA TYR A 107 -16.15 17.24 -12.44
C TYR A 107 -17.19 17.36 -11.33
N GLU A 108 -16.81 17.19 -10.06
CA GLU A 108 -17.74 17.32 -8.91
C GLU A 108 -18.39 18.71 -8.88
N PHE A 109 -17.60 19.76 -9.07
CA PHE A 109 -18.10 21.13 -9.17
C PHE A 109 -19.09 21.31 -10.33
N LEU A 110 -18.83 20.68 -11.48
CA LEU A 110 -19.67 20.75 -12.67
C LEU A 110 -20.88 19.81 -12.63
N GLN A 111 -20.97 18.88 -11.66
CA GLN A 111 -21.97 17.80 -11.66
C GLN A 111 -23.40 18.33 -11.87
N GLY A 112 -23.84 19.32 -11.08
CA GLY A 112 -25.19 19.85 -11.19
C GLY A 112 -25.48 20.50 -12.55
N TYR A 113 -24.49 21.12 -13.16
CA TYR A 113 -24.62 21.68 -14.52
C TYR A 113 -24.71 20.59 -15.58
N LEU A 114 -23.85 19.57 -15.50
CA LEU A 114 -23.88 18.43 -16.43
C LEU A 114 -25.20 17.67 -16.33
N GLU A 115 -25.72 17.45 -15.12
CA GLU A 115 -27.03 16.83 -14.89
C GLU A 115 -28.19 17.68 -15.42
N TYR A 116 -28.08 19.01 -15.40
CA TYR A 116 -29.09 19.91 -15.97
C TYR A 116 -29.17 19.81 -17.50
N LEU A 117 -28.05 19.54 -18.17
CA LEU A 117 -27.99 19.40 -19.63
C LEU A 117 -28.58 18.06 -20.14
N LEU A 118 -28.75 17.07 -19.26
CA LEU A 118 -29.19 15.72 -19.63
C LEU A 118 -30.70 15.49 -19.45
N PRO A 119 -31.34 14.74 -20.36
CA PRO A 119 -32.68 14.19 -20.13
C PRO A 119 -32.70 13.25 -18.91
N PRO A 120 -33.85 13.10 -18.21
CA PRO A 120 -33.95 12.28 -17.00
C PRO A 120 -33.41 10.85 -17.13
N ASN A 121 -33.66 10.20 -18.28
CA ASN A 121 -33.25 8.81 -18.53
C ASN A 121 -31.71 8.63 -18.57
N ASN A 122 -30.96 9.69 -18.90
CA ASN A 122 -29.50 9.62 -19.06
C ASN A 122 -28.74 10.09 -17.81
N LYS A 123 -29.43 10.70 -16.83
CA LYS A 123 -28.81 11.17 -15.59
C LYS A 123 -28.23 10.03 -14.75
N ILE A 124 -28.85 8.86 -14.80
CA ILE A 124 -28.40 7.70 -14.01
C ILE A 124 -26.98 7.26 -14.38
N LEU A 125 -26.61 7.32 -15.67
CA LEU A 125 -25.27 6.98 -16.15
C LEU A 125 -24.23 7.96 -15.60
N LEU A 126 -24.55 9.26 -15.64
CA LEU A 126 -23.67 10.30 -15.11
C LEU A 126 -23.51 10.16 -13.58
N GLN A 127 -24.61 9.91 -12.87
CA GLN A 127 -24.57 9.69 -11.41
C GLN A 127 -23.73 8.46 -11.03
N GLN A 128 -23.83 7.37 -11.79
CA GLN A 128 -22.98 6.19 -11.59
C GLN A 128 -21.50 6.53 -11.80
N PHE A 129 -21.16 7.29 -12.84
CA PHE A 129 -19.80 7.76 -13.08
C PHE A 129 -19.24 8.56 -11.89
N PHE A 130 -20.04 9.47 -11.31
CA PHE A 130 -19.64 10.21 -10.12
C PHE A 130 -19.45 9.31 -8.88
N GLN A 131 -20.39 8.41 -8.61
CA GLN A 131 -20.36 7.56 -7.41
C GLN A 131 -19.28 6.47 -7.44
N GLN A 132 -18.86 6.08 -8.65
CA GLN A 132 -17.88 5.02 -8.88
C GLN A 132 -16.51 5.57 -9.27
N THR A 133 -16.39 6.20 -10.45
CA THR A 133 -15.11 6.61 -11.02
C THR A 133 -14.51 7.82 -10.31
N ILE A 134 -15.28 8.90 -10.18
CA ILE A 134 -14.77 10.17 -9.62
C ILE A 134 -14.29 9.95 -8.18
N VAL A 135 -15.09 9.27 -7.37
CA VAL A 135 -14.72 8.93 -5.99
C VAL A 135 -13.52 7.97 -5.93
N ALA A 136 -13.35 7.06 -6.89
CA ALA A 136 -12.20 6.14 -6.90
C ALA A 136 -10.87 6.83 -7.24
N SER A 137 -10.89 8.06 -7.79
CA SER A 137 -9.67 8.77 -8.19
C SER A 137 -8.69 9.00 -7.03
N THR A 138 -9.20 9.28 -5.82
CA THR A 138 -8.36 9.50 -4.63
C THR A 138 -7.70 8.22 -4.14
N ASP A 139 -8.33 7.07 -4.37
CA ASP A 139 -7.83 5.76 -3.94
C ASP A 139 -6.53 5.37 -4.68
N LEU A 140 -6.22 6.02 -5.81
CA LEU A 140 -4.99 5.78 -6.57
C LEU A 140 -3.72 6.27 -5.86
N ARG A 141 -3.83 7.23 -4.92
CA ARG A 141 -2.67 7.70 -4.17
C ARG A 141 -1.93 6.56 -3.48
N ARG A 142 -2.68 5.64 -2.85
CA ARG A 142 -2.12 4.58 -2.00
C ARG A 142 -1.24 3.60 -2.79
N PRO A 143 -1.70 2.94 -3.86
CA PRO A 143 -0.83 2.04 -4.62
C PRO A 143 0.35 2.77 -5.27
N ILE A 144 0.17 4.01 -5.75
CA ILE A 144 1.23 4.77 -6.43
C ILE A 144 2.34 5.21 -5.49
N TYR A 145 2.00 5.75 -4.32
CA TYR A 145 2.99 6.17 -3.33
C TYR A 145 3.61 4.96 -2.59
N MET A 146 2.90 3.83 -2.50
CA MET A 146 3.50 2.58 -2.01
C MET A 146 4.63 2.07 -2.89
N CYS A 147 4.58 2.25 -4.23
CA CYS A 147 5.72 1.91 -5.09
C CYS A 147 6.99 2.67 -4.69
N VAL A 148 6.86 3.96 -4.37
CA VAL A 148 7.98 4.80 -3.94
C VAL A 148 8.55 4.30 -2.62
N ALA A 149 7.69 4.06 -1.63
CA ALA A 149 8.10 3.54 -0.33
C ALA A 149 8.74 2.16 -0.45
N ALA A 150 8.12 1.21 -1.16
CA ALA A 150 8.61 -0.15 -1.30
C ALA A 150 9.99 -0.25 -1.99
N ARG A 151 10.30 0.72 -2.87
CA ARG A 151 11.59 0.79 -3.57
C ARG A 151 12.64 1.65 -2.86
N ALA A 152 12.25 2.40 -1.83
CA ALA A 152 13.17 3.24 -1.06
C ALA A 152 14.04 2.44 -0.07
N PHE A 153 13.64 1.21 0.27
CA PHE A 153 14.32 0.36 1.26
C PHE A 153 14.76 -0.97 0.63
N ASP A 154 15.97 -1.42 0.91
CA ASP A 154 16.42 -2.76 0.50
C ASP A 154 15.90 -3.82 1.47
N LEU A 155 14.64 -4.24 1.27
CA LEU A 155 13.97 -5.21 2.13
C LEU A 155 14.74 -6.53 2.23
N ARG A 156 15.40 -6.94 1.15
CA ARG A 156 16.17 -8.19 1.12
C ARG A 156 17.40 -8.07 2.00
N GLN A 157 18.17 -7.00 1.88
CA GLN A 157 19.33 -6.78 2.75
C GLN A 157 18.94 -6.60 4.21
N ASN A 158 17.83 -5.91 4.48
CA ASN A 158 17.31 -5.73 5.83
C ASN A 158 16.92 -7.07 6.47
N LEU A 159 16.20 -7.95 5.76
CA LEU A 159 15.91 -9.31 6.23
C LEU A 159 17.18 -10.16 6.41
N MET A 160 18.14 -10.05 5.49
CA MET A 160 19.44 -10.71 5.63
C MET A 160 20.21 -10.24 6.86
N ALA A 161 20.13 -8.96 7.24
CA ALA A 161 20.71 -8.45 8.47
C ALA A 161 20.00 -9.01 9.71
N MET A 162 18.67 -9.04 9.70
CA MET A 162 17.85 -9.58 10.80
C MET A 162 18.09 -11.09 11.02
N SER A 163 18.25 -11.88 9.95
CA SER A 163 18.51 -13.32 10.05
C SER A 163 19.82 -13.70 10.75
N LYS A 164 20.76 -12.75 10.86
CA LYS A 164 22.05 -12.93 11.56
C LYS A 164 21.96 -12.64 13.06
N ILE A 165 20.85 -12.07 13.53
CA ILE A 165 20.66 -11.71 14.94
C ILE A 165 20.46 -12.98 15.77
N ASN A 166 21.17 -13.05 16.89
CA ASN A 166 20.98 -14.10 17.87
C ASN A 166 19.85 -13.72 18.84
N TRP A 167 18.70 -14.40 18.71
CA TRP A 167 17.53 -14.19 19.58
C TRP A 167 17.53 -15.09 20.83
N GLU A 168 18.60 -15.87 21.07
CA GLU A 168 18.82 -16.66 22.29
C GLU A 168 19.63 -15.86 23.33
N VAL A 169 19.09 -14.70 23.71
CA VAL A 169 19.70 -13.75 24.64
C VAL A 169 19.37 -14.11 26.09
N LYS A 170 20.42 -14.23 26.93
CA LYS A 170 20.27 -14.48 28.38
C LYS A 170 19.91 -13.21 29.14
N ASP A 171 20.67 -12.14 28.91
CA ASP A 171 20.49 -10.83 29.55
C ASP A 171 20.24 -9.76 28.50
N VAL A 172 19.09 -9.09 28.59
CA VAL A 172 18.73 -8.01 27.65
C VAL A 172 19.58 -6.79 27.98
N MET A 173 20.53 -6.48 27.11
CA MET A 173 21.25 -5.22 27.18
C MET A 173 20.34 -4.06 26.77
N SER A 174 20.60 -2.84 27.27
CA SER A 174 19.82 -1.65 26.94
C SER A 174 20.09 -1.08 25.53
N GLN A 175 20.50 -1.92 24.58
CA GLN A 175 20.87 -1.54 23.21
C GLN A 175 20.04 -2.30 22.19
N HIS A 176 19.57 -1.60 21.17
CA HIS A 176 18.90 -2.19 20.01
C HIS A 176 19.91 -2.77 19.01
N ASN A 177 19.43 -3.65 18.13
CA ASN A 177 20.21 -4.25 17.07
C ASN A 177 20.52 -3.25 15.94
N SER A 178 21.71 -3.38 15.35
CA SER A 178 22.23 -2.43 14.34
C SER A 178 21.37 -2.32 13.07
N TYR A 179 20.55 -3.31 12.74
CA TYR A 179 19.65 -3.23 11.58
C TYR A 179 18.59 -2.11 11.76
N ILE A 180 18.25 -1.75 13.00
CA ILE A 180 17.36 -0.61 13.29
C ILE A 180 18.03 0.70 12.88
N ASP A 181 19.34 0.84 13.10
CA ASP A 181 20.08 2.02 12.65
C ASP A 181 20.17 2.10 11.12
N VAL A 182 20.18 0.95 10.43
CA VAL A 182 20.09 0.91 8.95
C VAL A 182 18.73 1.44 8.49
N PHE A 183 17.62 0.92 9.03
CA PHE A 183 16.28 1.44 8.70
C PHE A 183 16.17 2.94 8.94
N LEU A 184 16.66 3.42 10.08
CA LEU A 184 16.58 4.84 10.43
C LEU A 184 17.44 5.72 9.51
N ARG A 185 18.59 5.21 9.05
CA ARG A 185 19.40 5.89 8.04
C ARG A 185 18.67 5.97 6.70
N GLU A 186 18.04 4.88 6.25
CA GLU A 186 17.23 4.87 5.02
C GLU A 186 16.05 5.86 5.13
N VAL A 187 15.37 5.91 6.29
CA VAL A 187 14.31 6.91 6.57
C VAL A 187 14.85 8.34 6.52
N GLN A 188 16.04 8.60 7.05
CA GLN A 188 16.67 9.93 6.97
C GLN A 188 17.03 10.32 5.54
N ILE A 189 17.60 9.40 4.76
CA ILE A 189 17.89 9.61 3.34
C ILE A 189 16.61 9.91 2.57
N PHE A 190 15.54 9.15 2.83
CA PHE A 190 14.23 9.41 2.24
C PHE A 190 13.73 10.82 2.55
N ARG A 191 13.84 11.25 3.83
CA ARG A 191 13.44 12.60 4.24
C ARG A 191 14.18 13.68 3.46
N ILE A 192 15.51 13.58 3.36
CA ILE A 192 16.34 14.57 2.65
C ILE A 192 15.92 14.65 1.18
N ARG A 193 15.75 13.50 0.50
CA ARG A 193 15.30 13.47 -0.89
C ARG A 193 13.88 14.01 -1.07
N LEU A 194 12.98 13.73 -0.12
CA LEU A 194 11.63 14.28 -0.13
C LEU A 194 11.63 15.80 0.03
N GLU A 195 12.48 16.34 0.90
CA GLU A 195 12.66 17.79 1.08
C GLU A 195 13.20 18.44 -0.20
N GLU A 196 14.19 17.82 -0.87
CA GLU A 196 14.71 18.26 -2.16
C GLU A 196 13.61 18.29 -3.24
N ILE A 197 12.82 17.22 -3.37
CA ILE A 197 11.71 17.17 -4.35
C ILE A 197 10.63 18.19 -4.03
N SER A 198 10.32 18.37 -2.74
CA SER A 198 9.32 19.34 -2.27
C SER A 198 9.74 20.80 -2.53
N SER A 199 11.02 21.06 -2.83
CA SER A 199 11.48 22.38 -3.27
C SER A 199 11.13 22.68 -4.74
N GLY A 200 10.97 21.64 -5.56
CA GLY A 200 10.67 21.76 -7.00
C GLY A 200 9.19 21.65 -7.34
N ILE A 201 8.40 20.93 -6.54
CA ILE A 201 6.95 20.76 -6.76
C ILE A 201 6.16 20.86 -5.44
N PRO A 202 4.90 21.33 -5.47
CA PRO A 202 4.07 21.35 -4.28
C PRO A 202 3.68 19.92 -3.87
N VAL A 203 4.20 19.46 -2.73
CA VAL A 203 3.79 18.21 -2.09
C VAL A 203 2.88 18.55 -0.91
N SER A 204 1.60 18.22 -1.02
CA SER A 204 0.62 18.53 0.03
C SER A 204 0.85 17.69 1.29
N GLY A 205 0.32 18.16 2.43
CA GLY A 205 0.39 17.42 3.70
C GLY A 205 -0.24 16.02 3.60
N ASP A 206 -1.32 15.86 2.83
CA ASP A 206 -1.96 14.55 2.58
C ASP A 206 -0.99 13.58 1.90
N VAL A 207 -0.23 14.05 0.91
CA VAL A 207 0.74 13.24 0.18
C VAL A 207 1.92 12.88 1.08
N GLN A 208 2.43 13.85 1.85
CA GLN A 208 3.51 13.58 2.81
C GLN A 208 3.08 12.55 3.85
N ASN A 209 1.88 12.70 4.43
CA ASN A 209 1.34 11.76 5.39
C ASN A 209 1.25 10.35 4.79
N LEU A 210 0.69 10.22 3.59
CA LEU A 210 0.53 8.92 2.94
C LEU A 210 1.87 8.25 2.56
N LEU A 211 2.87 9.03 2.17
CA LEU A 211 4.24 8.53 1.97
C LEU A 211 4.81 7.98 3.27
N TRP A 212 4.71 8.73 4.37
CA TRP A 212 5.19 8.29 5.67
C TRP A 212 4.42 7.07 6.21
N GLU A 213 3.10 7.01 6.00
CA GLU A 213 2.29 5.84 6.34
C GLU A 213 2.73 4.61 5.54
N SER A 214 3.04 4.79 4.25
CA SER A 214 3.54 3.72 3.38
C SER A 214 4.91 3.22 3.84
N ILE A 215 5.80 4.12 4.28
CA ILE A 215 7.10 3.75 4.86
C ILE A 215 6.92 2.99 6.17
N ALA A 216 6.07 3.48 7.06
CA ALA A 216 5.76 2.80 8.31
C ALA A 216 5.22 1.39 8.04
N HIS A 217 4.33 1.23 7.06
CA HIS A 217 3.83 -0.06 6.61
C HIS A 217 4.97 -1.00 6.17
N ILE A 218 5.83 -0.55 5.25
CA ILE A 218 6.93 -1.35 4.72
C ILE A 218 7.87 -1.81 5.83
N ILE A 219 8.30 -0.91 6.71
CA ILE A 219 9.25 -1.25 7.77
C ILE A 219 8.60 -2.17 8.81
N THR A 220 7.39 -1.87 9.28
CA THR A 220 6.69 -2.71 10.29
C THR A 220 6.44 -4.12 9.78
N HIS A 221 6.06 -4.30 8.51
CA HIS A 221 5.88 -5.62 7.91
C HIS A 221 7.21 -6.35 7.72
N THR A 222 8.27 -5.63 7.35
CA THR A 222 9.62 -6.21 7.27
C THR A 222 10.12 -6.67 8.64
N LEU A 223 9.83 -5.91 9.71
CA LEU A 223 10.17 -6.31 11.07
C LEU A 223 9.46 -7.59 11.49
N VAL A 224 8.15 -7.70 11.28
CA VAL A 224 7.40 -8.93 11.61
C VAL A 224 7.86 -10.11 10.77
N GLN A 225 8.11 -9.92 9.48
CA GLN A 225 8.70 -10.94 8.62
C GLN A 225 10.03 -11.43 9.20
N GLY A 226 10.96 -10.52 9.51
CA GLY A 226 12.26 -10.89 10.08
C GLY A 226 12.18 -11.52 11.47
N PHE A 227 11.26 -11.07 12.33
CA PHE A 227 11.01 -11.68 13.64
C PHE A 227 10.46 -13.11 13.50
N SER A 228 9.58 -13.34 12.53
CA SER A 228 9.02 -14.67 12.28
C SER A 228 10.04 -15.70 11.80
N GLU A 229 11.13 -15.25 11.17
CA GLU A 229 12.22 -16.11 10.70
C GLU A 229 13.18 -16.55 11.82
N ALA A 230 13.01 -16.02 13.04
CA ALA A 230 13.77 -16.46 14.20
C ALA A 230 13.49 -17.94 14.50
N LYS A 231 14.52 -18.79 14.38
CA LYS A 231 14.40 -20.24 14.62
C LYS A 231 14.14 -20.59 16.09
N ARG A 232 14.72 -19.79 16.98
CA ARG A 232 14.60 -19.88 18.44
C ARG A 232 14.59 -18.48 19.00
N CYS A 233 13.72 -18.21 19.96
CA CYS A 233 13.61 -16.89 20.58
C CYS A 233 13.29 -17.04 22.08
N THR A 234 14.27 -16.66 22.89
CA THR A 234 14.16 -16.65 24.36
C THR A 234 13.33 -15.47 24.86
N ASN A 235 12.95 -15.45 26.14
CA ASN A 235 12.30 -14.28 26.74
C ASN A 235 13.15 -13.01 26.62
N GLY A 236 14.47 -13.13 26.75
CA GLY A 236 15.39 -12.02 26.49
C GLY A 236 15.38 -11.57 25.03
N GLY A 237 15.38 -12.52 24.09
CA GLY A 237 15.24 -12.21 22.66
C GLY A 237 13.94 -11.48 22.31
N ARG A 238 12.80 -11.88 22.88
CA ARG A 238 11.49 -11.24 22.68
C ARG A 238 11.48 -9.81 23.23
N ALA A 239 12.06 -9.60 24.40
CA ALA A 239 12.25 -8.26 24.96
C ALA A 239 13.19 -7.40 24.09
N LEU A 240 14.21 -8.00 23.47
CA LEU A 240 15.05 -7.32 22.48
C LEU A 240 14.27 -6.94 21.21
N MET A 241 13.40 -7.80 20.68
CA MET A 241 12.50 -7.44 19.56
C MET A 241 11.62 -6.23 19.91
N GLN A 242 11.10 -6.19 21.14
CA GLN A 242 10.30 -5.06 21.62
C GLN A 242 11.13 -3.78 21.78
N LEU A 243 12.36 -3.89 22.29
CA LEU A 243 13.31 -2.78 22.39
C LEU A 243 13.66 -2.23 21.00
N ASP A 244 13.99 -3.09 20.05
CA ASP A 244 14.29 -2.75 18.66
C ASP A 244 13.15 -1.93 18.04
N PHE A 245 11.93 -2.44 18.16
CA PHE A 245 10.75 -1.75 17.63
C PHE A 245 10.49 -0.42 18.33
N THR A 246 10.66 -0.35 19.66
CA THR A 246 10.48 0.88 20.44
C THR A 246 11.49 1.96 20.01
N GLN A 247 12.75 1.58 19.79
CA GLN A 247 13.80 2.50 19.33
C GLN A 247 13.54 3.01 17.92
N PHE A 248 13.13 2.13 17.01
CA PHE A 248 12.68 2.53 15.68
C PHE A 248 11.53 3.53 15.77
N LEU A 249 10.46 3.19 16.48
CA LEU A 249 9.24 3.99 16.56
C LEU A 249 9.52 5.40 17.08
N SER A 250 10.26 5.52 18.19
CA SER A 250 10.58 6.81 18.81
C SER A 250 11.35 7.76 17.88
N LYS A 251 12.29 7.22 17.09
CA LYS A 251 13.07 8.02 16.14
C LYS A 251 12.29 8.27 14.85
N PHE A 252 11.53 7.30 14.36
CA PHE A 252 10.68 7.44 13.18
C PHE A 252 9.59 8.51 13.38
N GLU A 253 8.96 8.57 14.54
CA GLU A 253 7.99 9.63 14.91
C GLU A 253 8.57 11.04 14.80
N LYS A 254 9.84 11.21 15.20
CA LYS A 254 10.53 12.52 15.12
C LYS A 254 10.86 12.89 13.68
N ILE A 255 11.19 11.90 12.84
CA ILE A 255 11.59 12.15 11.45
C ILE A 255 10.36 12.41 10.57
N SER A 256 9.31 11.60 10.69
CA SER A 256 8.09 11.66 9.88
C SER A 256 7.07 12.68 10.39
N SER A 257 7.14 13.06 11.68
CA SER A 257 6.11 13.84 12.37
C SER A 257 4.72 13.16 12.43
N LEU A 258 4.60 11.89 12.04
CA LEU A 258 3.35 11.13 12.16
C LEU A 258 3.03 10.81 13.61
N ARG A 259 1.82 11.17 14.05
CA ARG A 259 1.28 10.83 15.37
C ARG A 259 -0.23 10.54 15.29
N PRO A 260 -0.69 9.33 15.64
CA PRO A 260 0.09 8.12 15.93
C PRO A 260 0.76 7.54 14.66
N VAL A 261 1.84 6.78 14.81
CA VAL A 261 2.42 6.01 13.69
C VAL A 261 1.52 4.80 13.40
N PRO A 262 1.11 4.59 12.14
CA PRO A 262 0.28 3.45 11.77
C PRO A 262 1.04 2.13 11.91
N HIS A 263 0.29 1.02 11.94
CA HIS A 263 0.85 -0.34 12.02
C HIS A 263 1.68 -0.62 13.28
N ARG A 264 1.59 0.24 14.30
CA ARG A 264 2.21 -0.01 15.62
C ARG A 264 1.70 -1.31 16.25
N GLU A 265 0.39 -1.47 16.30
CA GLU A 265 -0.26 -2.65 16.88
C GLU A 265 0.08 -3.93 16.13
N TYR A 266 0.33 -3.86 14.82
CA TYR A 266 0.74 -5.01 14.01
C TYR A 266 2.04 -5.65 14.53
N VAL A 267 3.04 -4.84 14.86
CA VAL A 267 4.30 -5.38 15.41
C VAL A 267 4.12 -5.77 16.88
N GLU A 268 3.48 -4.92 17.68
CA GLU A 268 3.31 -5.18 19.11
C GLU A 268 2.49 -6.44 19.39
N ASN A 269 1.39 -6.65 18.68
CA ASN A 269 0.52 -7.81 18.87
C ASN A 269 1.25 -9.10 18.50
N TYR A 270 2.01 -9.10 17.41
CA TYR A 270 2.84 -10.24 17.02
C TYR A 270 3.87 -10.59 18.10
N VAL A 271 4.59 -9.61 18.65
CA VAL A 271 5.58 -9.85 19.71
C VAL A 271 4.91 -10.28 21.02
N LYS A 272 3.76 -9.70 21.38
CA LYS A 272 2.98 -10.10 22.57
C LYS A 272 2.45 -11.53 22.45
N ALA A 273 2.15 -12.01 21.24
CA ALA A 273 1.62 -13.34 21.02
C ALA A 273 2.57 -14.46 21.50
N TYR A 274 3.88 -14.22 21.55
CA TYR A 274 4.85 -15.17 22.11
C TYR A 274 4.61 -15.53 23.58
N TYR A 275 3.90 -14.67 24.32
CA TYR A 275 3.64 -14.83 25.76
C TYR A 275 2.27 -15.45 26.05
N LEU A 276 1.45 -15.72 25.03
CA LEU A 276 0.14 -16.30 25.20
C LEU A 276 0.25 -17.78 25.62
N PRO A 277 -0.61 -18.25 26.54
CA PRO A 277 -0.76 -19.67 26.81
C PRO A 277 -1.36 -20.41 25.60
N ASP A 278 -1.11 -21.72 25.51
CA ASP A 278 -1.50 -22.58 24.38
C ASP A 278 -2.97 -22.39 23.93
N SER A 279 -3.91 -22.28 24.87
CA SER A 279 -5.35 -22.11 24.57
C SER A 279 -5.68 -20.74 23.99
N GLU A 280 -5.00 -19.68 24.44
CA GLU A 280 -5.22 -18.33 23.93
C GLU A 280 -4.51 -18.11 22.61
N LEU A 281 -3.35 -18.73 22.39
CA LEU A 281 -2.64 -18.68 21.13
C LEU A 281 -3.46 -19.30 19.99
N GLU A 282 -4.19 -20.40 20.24
CA GLU A 282 -5.10 -20.97 19.25
C GLU A 282 -6.19 -19.98 18.82
N ARG A 283 -6.83 -19.32 19.79
CA ARG A 283 -7.85 -18.30 19.53
C ARG A 283 -7.25 -17.12 18.76
N TRP A 284 -6.08 -16.65 19.19
CA TRP A 284 -5.36 -15.54 18.56
C TRP A 284 -5.06 -15.83 17.08
N ILE A 285 -4.60 -17.03 16.74
CA ILE A 285 -4.35 -17.45 15.35
C ILE A 285 -5.61 -17.37 14.48
N ARG A 286 -6.79 -17.67 15.04
CA ARG A 286 -8.06 -17.59 14.30
C ARG A 286 -8.54 -16.16 14.10
N GLU A 287 -8.25 -15.28 15.04
CA GLU A 287 -8.73 -13.89 15.05
C GLU A 287 -7.84 -12.96 14.21
N HIS A 288 -6.54 -13.24 14.12
CA HIS A 288 -5.57 -12.37 13.47
C HIS A 288 -5.23 -12.79 12.03
N CYS A 289 -6.08 -12.39 11.07
CA CYS A 289 -5.93 -12.69 9.65
C CYS A 289 -4.93 -11.77 8.90
N GLU A 290 -4.39 -10.76 9.57
CA GLU A 290 -3.40 -9.83 9.00
C GLU A 290 -1.98 -10.42 8.89
N TYR A 291 -1.71 -11.56 9.54
CA TYR A 291 -0.42 -12.25 9.44
C TYR A 291 -0.48 -13.39 8.42
N SER A 292 0.60 -13.54 7.65
CA SER A 292 0.73 -14.66 6.72
C SER A 292 0.89 -15.99 7.46
N SER A 293 0.56 -17.12 6.82
CA SER A 293 0.84 -18.45 7.37
C SER A 293 2.30 -18.61 7.78
N LYS A 294 3.24 -18.03 7.02
CA LYS A 294 4.67 -18.04 7.34
C LYS A 294 4.97 -17.34 8.68
N HIS A 295 4.37 -16.17 8.92
CA HIS A 295 4.49 -15.49 10.20
C HIS A 295 3.98 -16.38 11.34
N LEU A 296 2.79 -16.96 11.17
CA LEU A 296 2.16 -17.80 12.18
C LEU A 296 2.97 -19.07 12.46
N TYR A 297 3.54 -19.72 11.44
CA TYR A 297 4.43 -20.87 11.61
C TYR A 297 5.69 -20.51 12.41
N GLY A 298 6.28 -19.34 12.15
CA GLY A 298 7.44 -18.83 12.90
C GLY A 298 7.12 -18.62 14.37
N LEU A 299 6.00 -17.94 14.66
CA LEU A 299 5.48 -17.71 16.00
C LEU A 299 5.26 -19.04 16.75
N VAL A 300 4.47 -19.96 16.19
CA VAL A 300 4.15 -21.25 16.81
C VAL A 300 5.39 -22.11 17.03
N SER A 301 6.34 -22.09 16.09
CA SER A 301 7.59 -22.87 16.20
C SER A 301 8.42 -22.47 17.42
N CYS A 302 8.46 -21.18 17.71
CA CYS A 302 9.18 -20.61 18.85
C CYS A 302 8.37 -20.67 20.16
N ALA A 303 7.10 -20.28 20.13
CA ALA A 303 6.24 -20.22 21.33
C ALA A 303 6.01 -21.62 21.92
N CYS A 304 5.78 -22.62 21.08
CA CYS A 304 5.52 -24.00 21.50
C CYS A 304 6.76 -24.91 21.43
N GLN A 305 7.98 -24.37 21.52
CA GLN A 305 9.23 -25.14 21.36
C GLN A 305 9.31 -26.35 22.30
N ASN A 306 8.73 -26.22 23.50
CA ASN A 306 8.72 -27.28 24.53
C ASN A 306 7.50 -28.21 24.45
N ASN A 307 6.47 -27.88 23.64
CA ASN A 307 5.23 -28.65 23.54
C ASN A 307 4.96 -29.09 22.09
N LYS A 308 5.57 -30.21 21.70
CA LYS A 308 5.47 -30.76 20.32
C LYS A 308 4.03 -31.05 19.88
N LYS A 309 3.17 -31.51 20.80
CA LYS A 309 1.78 -31.87 20.51
C LYS A 309 0.95 -30.63 20.18
N THR A 310 1.04 -29.59 21.01
CA THR A 310 0.38 -28.30 20.71
C THR A 310 0.92 -27.71 19.41
N ARG A 311 2.25 -27.73 19.22
CA ARG A 311 2.87 -27.22 18.00
C ARG A 311 2.31 -27.85 16.73
N GLN A 312 2.18 -29.18 16.69
CA GLN A 312 1.61 -29.90 15.55
C GLN A 312 0.13 -29.55 15.33
N LYS A 313 -0.66 -29.47 16.41
CA LYS A 313 -2.07 -29.07 16.35
C LYS A 313 -2.25 -27.67 15.75
N LEU A 314 -1.46 -26.70 16.20
CA LEU A 314 -1.56 -25.31 15.73
C LEU A 314 -1.05 -25.15 14.28
N ILE A 315 -0.04 -25.90 13.86
CA ILE A 315 0.40 -25.92 12.46
C ILE A 315 -0.72 -26.43 11.55
N GLN A 316 -1.39 -27.53 11.93
CA GLN A 316 -2.53 -28.06 11.17
C GLN A 316 -3.67 -27.04 11.07
N LEU A 317 -3.96 -26.32 12.16
CA LEU A 317 -4.95 -25.24 12.15
C LEU A 317 -4.57 -24.14 11.14
N ILE A 318 -3.32 -23.71 11.09
CA ILE A 318 -2.87 -22.68 10.14
C ILE A 318 -3.05 -23.18 8.69
N GLU A 319 -2.70 -24.44 8.40
CA GLU A 319 -2.91 -25.04 7.07
C GLU A 319 -4.39 -25.10 6.68
N GLU A 320 -5.29 -25.42 7.62
CA GLU A 320 -6.74 -25.42 7.40
C GLU A 320 -7.27 -24.01 7.08
N LEU A 321 -6.83 -23.01 7.85
CA LEU A 321 -7.21 -21.61 7.63
C LEU A 321 -6.72 -21.11 6.26
N GLU A 322 -5.47 -21.41 5.88
CA GLU A 322 -4.91 -21.04 4.59
C GLU A 322 -5.70 -21.66 3.42
N ARG A 323 -6.10 -22.93 3.53
CA ARG A 323 -6.94 -23.58 2.51
C ARG A 323 -8.33 -22.98 2.42
N SER A 324 -8.90 -22.54 3.54
CA SER A 324 -10.23 -21.91 3.54
C SER A 324 -10.20 -20.51 2.91
N ALA A 325 -9.10 -19.78 3.05
CA ALA A 325 -8.92 -18.46 2.44
C ALA A 325 -8.67 -18.50 0.92
N GLN A 326 -8.27 -19.66 0.37
CA GLN A 326 -8.04 -19.87 -1.07
C GLN A 326 -9.29 -20.34 -1.84
N ARG A 327 -10.41 -20.61 -1.15
CA ARG A 327 -11.67 -21.05 -1.75
C ARG A 327 -12.63 -19.89 -1.92
#